data_AF-A0A1I5ZG74-F1
#
_entry.id   AF-A0A1I5ZG74-F1
#
_cell.length_a   1.000
_cell.length_b   1.000
_cell.length_c   1.000
_cell.angle_alpha   90.00
_cell.angle_beta   90.00
_cell.angle_gamma   90.00
#
_symmetry.space_group_name_H-M   'P 1'
#
loop_
_entity.id
_entity.type
_entity.pdbx_description
1 polymer ?
#
loop_
_entity_poly.entity_id
_entity_poly.type
_entity_poly.pdbx_seq_one_letter_code
_entity_poly.pdbx_strand_id
1 'polypeptide(L)' 'MTTPVLVLVHGSWHGGWAWDGVRPHLDADGCRTLAPTLPGQGCGTRIR' A
#
# COMPACT_ATOMS: atom_id res chain seq x y z
N MET A 1 15.26 16.68 -9.40
CA MET A 1 15.02 15.22 -9.50
C MET A 1 13.59 14.97 -9.08
N THR A 2 12.84 14.18 -9.86
CA THR A 2 11.43 13.87 -9.58
C THR A 2 11.35 12.82 -8.47
N THR A 3 10.51 13.06 -7.46
CA THR A 3 10.18 12.06 -6.43
C THR A 3 9.32 10.96 -7.07
N PRO A 4 9.79 9.71 -7.14
CA PRO A 4 9.01 8.62 -7.71
C PRO A 4 7.82 8.29 -6.80
N VAL A 5 6.71 7.87 -7.41
CA VAL A 5 5.55 7.36 -6.67
C VAL A 5 5.49 5.84 -6.83
N LEU A 6 5.49 5.12 -5.71
CA LEU A 6 5.43 3.67 -5.65
C LEU A 6 4.05 3.22 -5.18
N VAL A 7 3.41 2.31 -5.92
CA VAL A 7 2.14 1.69 -5.54
C VAL A 7 2.42 0.28 -5.04
N LEU A 8 2.20 0.07 -3.74
CA LEU A 8 2.42 -1.21 -3.07
C LEU A 8 1.11 -2.00 -3.04
N VAL A 9 1.08 -3.09 -3.81
CA VAL A 9 -0.09 -3.97 -3.91
C VAL A 9 0.12 -5.16 -2.98
N HIS A 10 -0.84 -5.39 -2.09
CA HIS A 10 -0.78 -6.51 -1.15
C HIS A 10 -1.19 -7.84 -1.82
N GLY A 11 -0.74 -8.95 -1.24
CA GLY A 11 -1.14 -10.31 -1.64
C GLY A 11 -2.48 -10.73 -1.04
N SER A 12 -2.89 -11.97 -1.31
CA SER A 12 -4.09 -12.58 -0.72
C SER A 12 -4.08 -12.49 0.81
N TRP A 13 -5.25 -12.21 1.39
CA TRP A 13 -5.49 -12.19 2.85
C TRP A 13 -4.81 -11.03 3.60
N HIS A 14 -4.20 -10.10 2.86
CA HIS A 14 -3.64 -8.87 3.39
C HIS A 14 -4.47 -7.65 2.97
N GLY A 15 -4.11 -6.49 3.50
CA GLY A 15 -4.55 -5.18 3.03
C GLY A 15 -3.35 -4.24 2.92
N GLY A 16 -3.60 -2.96 2.73
CA GLY A 16 -2.55 -1.92 2.70
C GLY A 16 -1.64 -1.94 3.94
N TRP A 17 -2.18 -2.36 5.09
CA TRP A 17 -1.48 -2.48 6.36
C TRP A 17 -0.26 -3.41 6.32
N ALA A 18 -0.21 -4.37 5.39
CA ALA A 18 0.93 -5.27 5.25
C ALA A 18 2.24 -4.54 4.90
N TRP A 19 2.13 -3.29 4.44
CA TRP A 19 3.26 -2.45 4.06
C TRP A 19 3.63 -1.39 5.10
N ASP A 20 2.97 -1.32 6.26
CA ASP A 20 3.21 -0.26 7.25
C ASP A 20 4.65 -0.26 7.80
N GLY A 21 5.32 -1.43 7.81
CA GLY A 21 6.74 -1.53 8.15
C GLY A 21 7.70 -1.10 7.02
N VAL A 22 7.27 -1.16 5.76
CA VAL A 22 8.13 -0.87 4.59
C VAL A 22 8.05 0.58 4.15
N ARG A 23 6.86 1.17 4.25
CA ARG A 23 6.58 2.54 3.80
C ARG A 23 7.53 3.59 4.39
N PRO A 24 7.86 3.58 5.70
CA PRO A 24 8.78 4.57 6.28
C PRO A 24 10.18 4.54 5.67
N HIS A 25 10.67 3.37 5.23
CA HIS A 25 11.98 3.23 4.60
C HIS A 25 11.99 3.84 3.19
N LEU A 26 10.96 3.54 2.40
CA LEU A 26 10.83 4.10 1.04
C LEU A 26 10.59 5.61 1.08
N ASP A 27 9.80 6.09 2.05
CA ASP A 27 9.56 7.52 2.26
C ASP A 27 10.88 8.23 2.69
N ALA A 28 11.71 7.60 3.52
CA ALA A 28 13.03 8.11 3.90
C ALA A 28 14.02 8.15 2.72
N ASP A 29 13.91 7.22 1.77
CA ASP A 29 14.67 7.20 0.51
C ASP A 29 14.14 8.22 -0.52
N GLY A 30 13.17 9.05 -0.15
CA GLY A 30 12.63 10.10 -1.01
C GLY A 30 11.65 9.59 -2.08
N CYS A 31 11.07 8.40 -1.87
CA CYS A 31 9.95 7.90 -2.67
C CYS A 31 8.62 8.28 -2.00
N ARG A 32 7.57 8.52 -2.77
CA ARG A 32 6.21 8.66 -2.21
C ARG A 32 5.49 7.32 -2.30
N THR A 33 5.00 6.79 -1.19
CA THR A 33 4.30 5.49 -1.17
C THR A 33 2.77 5.59 -1.17
N LEU A 34 2.11 4.70 -1.90
CA LEU A 34 0.67 4.44 -1.86
C LEU A 34 0.44 2.95 -1.60
N ALA A 35 -0.29 2.61 -0.54
CA ALA A 35 -0.62 1.22 -0.19
C ALA A 35 -2.13 1.05 0.04
N PRO A 36 -2.97 1.09 -1.02
CA PRO A 36 -4.40 0.91 -0.88
C PRO A 36 -4.74 -0.54 -0.53
N THR A 37 -5.77 -0.74 0.30
CA THR A 37 -6.43 -2.05 0.44
C THR A 37 -7.35 -2.27 -0.76
N LEU A 38 -7.18 -3.38 -1.48
CA LEU A 38 -8.01 -3.72 -2.62
C LEU A 38 -9.45 -4.09 -2.18
N PRO A 39 -10.46 -3.84 -3.03
CA PRO A 39 -11.83 -4.27 -2.76
C PRO A 39 -11.92 -5.79 -2.48
N GLY A 40 -12.84 -6.17 -1.61
CA GLY A 40 -13.03 -7.57 -1.18
C GLY A 40 -11.98 -8.10 -0.19
N GLN A 41 -10.98 -7.31 0.20
CA GLN A 41 -9.91 -7.73 1.14
C GLN A 41 -9.86 -6.91 2.44
N GLY A 42 -10.73 -5.90 2.60
CA GLY A 42 -10.93 -5.15 3.84
C GLY A 42 -12.13 -5.64 4.64
N CYS A 43 -12.12 -5.42 5.96
CA CYS A 43 -13.27 -5.60 6.84
C CYS A 43 -14.44 -4.73 6.34
N GLY A 44 -15.38 -5.31 5.58
CA GLY A 44 -16.61 -4.65 5.15
C GLY A 44 -16.73 -4.25 3.68
N THR A 45 -15.78 -4.58 2.81
CA THR A 45 -15.94 -4.31 1.36
C THR A 45 -16.69 -5.46 0.68
N ARG A 46 -17.99 -5.25 0.43
CA ARG A 46 -18.79 -6.08 -0.50
C ARG A 46 -18.49 -5.61 -1.92
N ILE A 47 -17.94 -6.51 -2.74
CA ILE A 47 -17.87 -6.28 -4.19
C ILE A 47 -19.31 -6.47 -4.71
N ARG A 48 -19.85 -5.43 -5.34
CA ARG A 48 -21.18 -5.45 -5.98
C ARG A 48 -21.09 -6.02 -7.38
#